data_AF-A0A9E2H5W6-F1
#
_entry.id   AF-A0A9E2H5W6-F1
#
_cell.length_a   1.000
_cell.length_b   1.000
_cell.length_c   1.000
_cell.angle_alpha   90.00
_cell.angle_beta   90.00
_cell.angle_gamma   90.00
#
_symmetry.space_group_name_H-M   'P 1'
#
loop_
_entity.id
_entity.type
_entity.pdbx_description
1 polymer ?
#
loop_
_entity_poly.entity_id
_entity_poly.type
_entity_poly.pdbx_seq_one_letter_code
_entity_poly.pdbx_strand_id
1 'polypeptide(L)' 'MKIVGIYSFNNGKETIDQKYPHLLKEVERVLKRVSAKKAKTKESREKTMPGKILYNPKALNVAFKSEFAKSILFSYL' A
#
# COMPACT_ATOMS: atom_id res chain seq x y z
N MET A 1 -1.41 1.23 -7.05
CA MET A 1 -0.12 1.91 -6.79
C MET A 1 0.99 1.22 -7.58
N LYS A 2 2.26 1.67 -7.49
CA LYS A 2 3.40 0.99 -8.14
C LYS A 2 4.56 0.80 -7.16
N ILE A 3 5.24 -0.35 -7.24
CA ILE A 3 6.50 -0.58 -6.54
C ILE A 3 7.59 0.11 -7.37
N VAL A 4 8.35 1.01 -6.74
CA VAL A 4 9.45 1.74 -7.41
C VAL A 4 10.82 1.39 -6.84
N GLY A 5 10.85 0.65 -5.74
CA GLY A 5 12.06 0.20 -5.08
C GLY A 5 11.73 -0.91 -4.09
N ILE A 6 12.66 -1.84 -3.93
CA ILE A 6 12.62 -2.91 -2.95
C ILE A 6 13.96 -2.88 -2.24
N TYR A 7 13.92 -2.86 -0.91
CA TYR A 7 15.11 -2.93 -0.07
C TYR A 7 14.99 -4.15 0.83
N SER A 8 15.99 -5.03 0.77
CA SER A 8 16.10 -6.20 1.65
C SER A 8 17.18 -5.91 2.67
N PHE A 9 16.85 -6.11 3.94
CA PHE A 9 17.79 -5.97 5.05
C PHE A 9 17.91 -7.30 5.78
N ASN A 10 19.11 -7.64 6.24
CA ASN A 10 19.37 -8.80 7.10
C ASN A 10 18.77 -10.12 6.55
N ASN A 11 19.10 -10.46 5.30
CA ASN A 11 18.61 -11.66 4.62
C ASN A 11 17.07 -11.79 4.58
N GLY A 12 16.37 -10.65 4.56
CA GLY A 12 14.91 -10.59 4.60
C GLY A 12 14.27 -11.21 3.36
N LYS A 13 14.81 -10.92 2.16
CA LYS A 13 14.32 -11.48 0.89
C LYS A 13 14.37 -13.01 0.91
N GLU A 14 15.48 -13.59 1.34
CA GLU A 14 15.70 -15.03 1.41
C GLU A 14 14.70 -15.68 2.36
N THR A 15 14.52 -15.07 3.54
CA THR A 15 13.55 -15.55 4.55
C THR A 15 12.13 -15.52 4.00
N ILE A 16 11.74 -14.42 3.35
CA ILE A 16 10.40 -14.26 2.77
C ILE A 16 10.18 -15.23 1.62
N ASP A 17 11.13 -15.35 0.68
CA ASP A 17 10.99 -16.23 -0.48
C ASP A 17 10.91 -17.70 -0.08
N GLN A 18 11.66 -18.12 0.95
CA GLN A 18 11.67 -19.50 1.43
C GLN A 18 10.45 -19.84 2.30
N LYS A 19 10.10 -18.97 3.24
CA LYS A 19 9.10 -19.29 4.28
C LYS A 19 7.73 -18.70 4.01
N TYR A 20 7.67 -17.54 3.36
CA TYR A 20 6.44 -16.73 3.23
C TYR A 20 6.21 -16.14 1.83
N PRO A 21 6.46 -16.88 0.73
CA PRO A 21 6.35 -16.30 -0.62
C PRO A 21 4.90 -15.89 -0.95
N HIS A 22 3.91 -16.50 -0.30
CA HIS A 22 2.49 -16.14 -0.45
C HIS A 22 2.17 -14.77 0.17
N LEU A 23 2.80 -14.40 1.29
CA LEU A 23 2.59 -13.08 1.93
C LEU A 23 3.16 -11.95 1.07
N LEU A 24 4.32 -12.16 0.44
CA LEU A 24 4.87 -11.17 -0.51
C LEU A 24 3.93 -10.98 -1.70
N LYS A 25 3.41 -12.06 -2.27
CA LYS A 25 2.41 -12.01 -3.36
C LYS A 25 1.13 -11.29 -2.95
N GLU A 26 0.69 -11.45 -1.71
CA GLU A 26 -0.44 -10.71 -1.14
C GLU A 26 -0.15 -9.20 -1.11
N VAL A 27 1.00 -8.79 -0.55
CA VAL A 27 1.39 -7.38 -0.50
C VAL A 27 1.42 -6.76 -1.90
N GLU A 28 2.02 -7.45 -2.87
CA GLU A 28 2.05 -7.00 -4.27
C GLU A 28 0.65 -6.86 -4.88
N ARG A 29 -0.25 -7.80 -4.59
CA ARG A 29 -1.64 -7.78 -5.06
C ARG A 29 -2.41 -6.62 -4.46
N VAL A 30 -2.28 -6.38 -3.15
CA VAL A 30 -2.89 -5.24 -2.46
C VAL A 30 -2.38 -3.93 -3.04
N LEU A 31 -1.06 -3.78 -3.24
CA LEU A 31 -0.46 -2.59 -3.85
C LEU A 31 -1.02 -2.31 -5.25
N LYS A 32 -1.25 -3.35 -6.07
CA LYS A 32 -1.87 -3.20 -7.39
C LYS A 32 -3.33 -2.73 -7.30
N ARG A 33 -4.11 -3.23 -6.34
CA ARG A 33 -5.54 -2.92 -6.17
C ARG A 33 -5.81 -1.55 -5.56
N VAL A 34 -4.94 -1.05 -4.68
CA VAL A 34 -5.11 0.28 -4.07
C VAL A 34 -5.00 1.38 -5.13
N SER A 35 -6.10 2.11 -5.32
CA SER A 35 -6.17 3.27 -6.23
C SER A 35 -5.85 4.57 -5.48
N ALA A 36 -4.62 5.06 -5.65
CA ALA A 36 -4.19 6.32 -5.05
C ALA A 36 -4.99 7.54 -5.56
N LYS A 37 -5.47 7.49 -6.81
CA LYS A 37 -6.25 8.59 -7.42
C LYS A 37 -7.46 8.96 -6.57
N LYS A 38 -8.15 7.97 -5.99
CA LYS A 38 -9.32 8.18 -5.10
C LYS A 38 -8.96 8.88 -3.78
N ALA A 39 -7.70 8.85 -3.39
CA ALA A 39 -7.21 9.49 -2.18
C ALA A 39 -6.62 10.89 -2.44
N LYS A 40 -6.60 11.40 -3.68
CA LYS A 40 -6.09 12.74 -4.00
C LYS A 40 -7.13 13.82 -3.71
N THR A 41 -7.43 14.01 -2.43
CA THR A 41 -8.55 14.84 -1.94
C THR A 41 -8.17 15.84 -0.86
N LYS A 42 -6.92 15.83 -0.38
CA LYS A 42 -6.47 16.74 0.68
C LYS A 42 -6.14 18.10 0.06
N GLU A 43 -6.88 19.13 0.42
CA GLU A 43 -6.42 20.50 0.20
C GLU A 43 -5.31 20.85 1.20
N SER A 44 -4.21 21.39 0.67
CA SER A 44 -3.04 21.73 1.47
C SER A 44 -3.20 23.05 2.21
N ARG A 45 -2.78 23.07 3.48
CA ARG A 45 -2.67 24.24 4.34
C ARG A 45 -1.22 24.62 4.67
N GLU A 46 -0.26 23.95 4.03
CA GLU A 46 1.16 24.19 4.24
C GLU A 46 1.56 25.51 3.60
N LYS A 47 2.35 26.34 4.31
CA LYS A 47 2.72 27.70 3.88
C LYS A 47 3.33 27.74 2.47
N THR A 48 4.08 26.71 2.09
CA THR A 48 4.79 26.63 0.80
C THR A 48 3.93 26.07 -0.34
N MET A 49 2.72 25.58 -0.05
CA MET A 49 1.86 24.95 -1.05
C MET A 49 0.36 25.07 -0.69
N PRO A 50 -0.15 26.28 -0.38
CA PRO A 50 -1.55 26.47 0.00
C PRO A 50 -2.51 26.15 -1.17
N GLY A 51 -3.67 25.56 -0.86
CA GLY A 51 -4.73 25.28 -1.85
C GLY A 51 -4.45 24.12 -2.82
N LYS A 52 -3.23 23.57 -2.84
CA LYS A 52 -2.89 22.44 -3.70
C LYS A 52 -3.63 21.17 -3.27
N ILE A 53 -4.23 20.45 -4.22
CA ILE A 53 -4.83 19.14 -3.98
C ILE A 53 -3.75 18.05 -3.97
N LEU A 54 -3.54 17.47 -2.80
CA LEU A 54 -2.55 16.45 -2.48
C LEU A 54 -3.22 15.10 -2.17
N TYR A 55 -2.40 14.06 -2.06
CA TYR A 55 -2.85 12.78 -1.53
C TYR A 55 -3.14 12.90 -0.03
N ASN A 56 -4.31 12.41 0.37
CA ASN A 56 -4.75 12.33 1.74
C ASN A 56 -4.20 11.03 2.35
N PRO A 57 -3.27 11.11 3.33
CA PRO A 57 -2.68 9.92 3.93
C PRO A 57 -3.70 9.06 4.69
N LYS A 58 -4.73 9.68 5.30
CA LYS A 58 -5.80 8.93 5.99
C LYS A 58 -6.62 8.11 5.00
N ALA A 59 -6.96 8.69 3.85
CA ALA A 59 -7.71 7.99 2.81
C ALA A 59 -6.88 6.83 2.20
N LEU A 60 -5.57 7.03 2.01
CA LEU A 60 -4.67 5.95 1.59
C LEU A 60 -4.65 4.81 2.62
N ASN A 61 -4.49 5.12 3.91
CA ASN A 61 -4.49 4.11 4.97
C ASN A 61 -5.79 3.30 5.02
N VAL A 62 -6.94 3.96 4.85
CA VAL A 62 -8.24 3.28 4.76
C VAL A 62 -8.30 2.36 3.55
N ALA A 63 -7.81 2.81 2.38
CA ALA A 63 -7.78 1.99 1.18
C ALA A 63 -6.91 0.74 1.35
N PHE A 64 -5.72 0.88 1.96
CA PHE A 64 -4.86 -0.25 2.28
C PHE A 64 -5.53 -1.22 3.25
N LYS A 65 -6.10 -0.72 4.36
CA LYS A 65 -6.79 -1.55 5.35
C LYS A 65 -7.93 -2.36 4.71
N SER A 66 -8.70 -1.74 3.83
CA SER A 66 -9.79 -2.42 3.11
C SER A 66 -9.28 -3.54 2.19
N GLU A 67 -8.23 -3.28 1.40
CA GLU A 67 -7.70 -4.29 0.48
C GLU A 67 -7.00 -5.46 1.20
N PHE A 68 -6.29 -5.20 2.30
CA PHE A 68 -5.73 -6.27 3.14
C PHE A 68 -6.84 -7.12 3.79
N ALA A 69 -7.90 -6.51 4.32
CA ALA A 69 -9.02 -7.25 4.91
C ALA A 69 -9.72 -8.18 3.90
N LYS A 70 -9.87 -7.74 2.64
CA LYS A 70 -10.40 -8.58 1.57
C LYS A 70 -9.49 -9.77 1.26
N SER A 71 -8.17 -9.55 1.27
CA SER A 71 -7.20 -10.60 0.95
C SER A 71 -7.27 -11.77 1.95
N ILE A 72 -7.40 -11.48 3.24
CA ILE A 72 -7.55 -12.47 4.32
C ILE A 72 -8.81 -13.33 4.14
N LEU A 73 -9.93 -12.74 3.71
CA LEU A 73 -11.18 -13.47 3.50
C LEU A 73 -11.09 -14.53 2.38
N PHE A 74 -10.24 -14.31 1.37
CA PHE A 74 -10.03 -15.27 0.28
C PHE A 74 -9.13 -16.45 0.66
N SER A 75 -8.39 -16.39 1.77
CA SER A 75 -7.55 -17.49 2.25
C SER A 75 -8.30 -18.52 3.11
N TYR A 76 -9.54 -18.21 3.53
CA TYR A 76 -10.39 -19.09 4.33
C TYR A 76 -11.59 -19.69 3.55
N LEU A 77 -11.63 -19.46 2.23
CA LEU A 77 -12.59 -20.02 1.27
C LEU A 77 -11.82 -20.86 0.24
#